data_AF-A0A7Z0D9P5-F1
#
_entry.id   AF-A0A7Z0D9P5-F1
#
_cell.length_a   1.000
_cell.length_b   1.000
_cell.length_c   1.000
_cell.angle_alpha   90.00
_cell.angle_beta   90.00
_cell.angle_gamma   90.00
#
_symmetry.space_group_name_H-M   'P 1'
#
loop_
_entity.id
_entity.type
_entity.pdbx_description
1 polymer ?
#
loop_
_entity_poly.entity_id
_entity_poly.type
_entity_poly.pdbx_seq_one_letter_code
_entity_poly.pdbx_strand_id
1 'polypeptide(L)'
;MTSGGAEKEKPLSSTRALHDLLRTVRAEAMQGGRSVLEAWSGALGVGHGSPEFVRGHIRATDLFSEMLAELDTLDEPAKRRYESRLSIWWDALVEPAGWSEPVPNRDDPLDHLDSMADIVEAQSVELRTAAQKLRDALTTARRIVVQAVNDGEVEESAGSRLIDLIDRLLHEIDDPQKSVFRLKDVAATFLGDLQIFLIRYPQAVGVLSRVVGTVIVGITVLIDPVAAAGLASAVAAGSWTADRILASAEPVMPKALESGATRELESGSGDSEETDS
;
A
#
# COMPACT_ATOMS: atom_id res chain seq x y z
N MET A 1 19.32 1.17 -39.91
CA MET A 1 19.73 1.51 -38.52
C MET A 1 18.47 1.66 -37.70
N THR A 2 17.98 0.57 -37.13
CA THR A 2 16.83 0.56 -36.23
C THR A 2 17.34 0.92 -34.84
N SER A 3 17.08 2.16 -34.42
CA SER A 3 17.30 2.58 -33.04
C SER A 3 16.40 1.73 -32.15
N GLY A 4 16.99 0.77 -31.43
CA GLY A 4 16.30 0.06 -30.37
C GLY A 4 15.90 1.08 -29.32
N GLY A 5 14.62 1.46 -29.32
CA GLY A 5 14.04 2.20 -28.21
C GLY A 5 14.15 1.30 -27.00
N ALA A 6 15.10 1.61 -26.11
CA ALA A 6 15.05 1.09 -24.75
C ALA A 6 13.64 1.38 -24.24
N GLU A 7 12.88 0.34 -23.93
CA GLU A 7 11.69 0.50 -23.11
C GLU A 7 12.16 1.27 -21.88
N LYS A 8 11.81 2.56 -21.80
CA LYS A 8 12.05 3.35 -20.60
C LYS A 8 11.33 2.60 -19.50
N GLU A 9 12.08 1.96 -18.61
CA GLU A 9 11.54 1.29 -17.45
C GLU A 9 10.55 2.23 -16.79
N LYS A 10 9.32 1.76 -16.63
CA LYS A 10 8.26 2.55 -16.01
C LYS A 10 8.75 2.87 -14.59
N PRO A 11 8.71 4.15 -14.16
CA PRO A 11 9.16 4.52 -12.82
C PRO A 11 8.43 3.70 -11.77
N LEU A 12 9.19 3.26 -10.76
CA LEU A 12 8.71 2.34 -9.72
C LEU A 12 7.77 3.03 -8.73
N SER A 13 7.84 4.36 -8.64
CA SER A 13 6.97 5.23 -7.83
C SER A 13 6.42 6.40 -8.64
N SER A 14 5.30 6.93 -8.17
CA SER A 14 4.64 8.11 -8.73
C SER A 14 5.45 9.37 -8.43
N THR A 15 6.08 9.41 -7.25
CA THR A 15 7.04 10.45 -6.85
C THR A 15 8.20 10.57 -7.85
N ARG A 16 8.82 9.46 -8.28
CA ARG A 16 9.89 9.48 -9.30
C ARG A 16 9.38 9.98 -10.64
N ALA A 17 8.22 9.48 -11.08
CA ALA A 17 7.62 9.87 -12.34
C ALA A 17 7.35 11.38 -12.38
N LEU A 18 6.84 11.94 -11.28
CA LEU A 18 6.62 13.37 -11.12
C LEU A 18 7.94 14.14 -11.14
N HIS A 19 8.94 13.68 -10.39
CA HIS A 19 10.27 14.28 -10.38
C HIS A 19 10.87 14.38 -11.79
N ASP A 20 10.89 13.28 -12.53
CA ASP A 20 11.45 13.26 -13.90
C ASP A 20 10.69 14.17 -14.87
N LEU A 21 9.37 14.25 -14.73
CA LEU A 21 8.56 15.17 -15.52
C LEU A 21 8.91 16.62 -15.21
N LEU A 22 8.88 17.02 -13.93
CA LEU A 22 9.18 18.39 -13.52
C LEU A 22 10.63 18.78 -13.86
N ARG A 23 11.58 17.85 -13.71
CA ARG A 23 12.97 18.03 -14.15
C ARG A 23 13.06 18.31 -15.65
N THR A 24 12.26 17.61 -16.46
CA THR A 24 12.21 17.84 -17.92
C THR A 24 11.61 19.20 -18.25
N VAL A 25 10.48 19.56 -17.64
CA VAL A 25 9.86 20.90 -17.81
C VAL A 25 10.87 21.99 -17.43
N ARG A 26 11.67 21.77 -16.39
CA ARG A 26 12.64 22.78 -15.94
C ARG A 26 13.78 22.94 -16.92
N ALA A 27 14.32 21.82 -17.42
CA ALA A 27 15.34 21.84 -18.45
C ALA A 27 14.87 22.61 -19.70
N GLU A 28 13.59 22.45 -20.09
CA GLU A 28 12.98 23.19 -21.19
C GLU A 28 12.80 24.69 -20.88
N ALA A 29 12.38 25.03 -19.65
CA ALA A 29 12.23 26.42 -19.21
C ALA A 29 13.56 27.18 -19.16
N MET A 30 14.65 26.51 -18.75
CA MET A 30 16.00 27.10 -18.72
C MET A 30 16.61 27.29 -20.10
N GLN A 31 16.08 26.65 -21.14
CA GLN A 31 16.55 26.82 -22.52
C GLN A 31 15.96 28.09 -23.15
N GLY A 32 16.77 29.15 -23.21
CA GLY A 32 16.54 30.28 -24.12
C GLY A 32 15.38 31.22 -23.74
N GLY A 33 15.00 31.29 -22.46
CA GLY A 33 13.96 32.22 -21.99
C GLY A 33 12.55 31.85 -22.44
N ARG A 34 12.31 30.56 -22.70
CA ARG A 34 10.98 30.03 -23.04
C ARG A 34 10.00 30.33 -21.92
N SER A 35 8.76 30.61 -22.32
CA SER A 35 7.65 30.70 -21.38
C SER A 35 7.39 29.34 -20.73
N VAL A 36 6.78 29.38 -19.54
CA VAL A 36 6.30 28.19 -18.81
C VAL A 36 5.48 27.25 -19.70
N LEU A 37 4.62 27.83 -20.53
CA LEU A 37 3.74 27.12 -21.44
C LEU A 37 4.54 26.35 -22.51
N GLU A 38 5.55 26.99 -23.09
CA GLU A 38 6.45 26.39 -24.07
C GLU A 38 7.32 25.30 -23.45
N ALA A 39 7.71 25.48 -22.18
CA ALA A 39 8.45 24.47 -21.43
C ALA A 39 7.60 23.20 -21.20
N TRP A 40 6.34 23.35 -20.78
CA TRP A 40 5.40 22.23 -20.65
C TRP A 40 5.11 21.56 -22.00
N SER A 41 4.86 22.35 -23.05
CA SER A 41 4.66 21.81 -24.39
C SER A 41 5.90 21.06 -24.91
N GLY A 42 7.10 21.57 -24.62
CA GLY A 42 8.37 20.93 -24.96
C GLY A 42 8.55 19.60 -24.22
N ALA A 43 8.34 19.60 -22.90
CA ALA A 43 8.50 18.42 -22.06
C ALA A 43 7.51 17.30 -22.39
N LEU A 44 6.26 17.67 -22.72
CA LEU A 44 5.23 16.73 -23.14
C LEU A 44 5.33 16.35 -24.64
N GLY A 45 6.11 17.10 -25.43
CA GLY A 45 6.24 16.91 -26.88
C GLY A 45 4.96 17.20 -27.67
N VAL A 46 4.06 18.04 -27.14
CA VAL A 46 2.73 18.32 -27.70
C VAL A 46 2.44 19.81 -27.72
N GLY A 47 1.70 20.24 -28.74
CA GLY A 47 1.31 21.65 -28.88
C GLY A 47 0.37 22.10 -27.77
N HIS A 48 0.55 23.32 -27.29
CA HIS A 48 -0.34 23.95 -26.32
C HIS A 48 -1.79 24.00 -26.84
N GLY A 49 -2.76 23.80 -25.94
CA GLY A 49 -4.19 23.80 -26.27
C GLY A 49 -4.69 22.54 -26.96
N SER A 50 -3.82 21.57 -27.23
CA SER A 50 -4.23 20.25 -27.73
C SER A 50 -4.89 19.42 -26.61
N PRO A 51 -5.80 18.50 -26.97
CA PRO A 51 -6.31 17.50 -26.02
C PRO A 51 -5.19 16.69 -25.35
N GLU A 52 -4.12 16.41 -26.08
CA GLU A 52 -2.95 15.67 -25.57
C GLU A 52 -2.19 16.46 -24.50
N PHE A 53 -2.05 17.78 -24.68
CA PHE A 53 -1.48 18.66 -23.66
C PHE A 53 -2.30 18.62 -22.37
N VAL A 54 -3.63 18.73 -22.48
CA VAL A 54 -4.55 18.65 -21.33
C VAL A 54 -4.42 17.30 -20.63
N ARG A 55 -4.41 16.18 -21.38
CA ARG A 55 -4.21 14.84 -20.81
C ARG A 55 -2.85 14.71 -20.11
N GLY A 56 -1.79 15.25 -20.70
CA GLY A 56 -0.45 15.24 -20.11
C GLY A 56 -0.40 16.01 -18.78
N HIS A 57 -1.03 17.18 -18.73
CA HIS A 57 -1.11 17.97 -17.50
C HIS A 57 -2.01 17.32 -16.44
N ILE A 58 -3.13 16.72 -16.83
CA ILE A 58 -3.96 15.91 -15.91
C ILE A 58 -3.14 14.75 -15.33
N ARG A 59 -2.36 14.06 -16.17
CA ARG A 59 -1.50 12.99 -15.68
C ARG A 59 -0.47 13.50 -14.67
N ALA A 60 0.05 14.72 -14.85
CA ALA A 60 0.97 15.33 -13.89
C ALA A 60 0.30 15.63 -12.54
N THR A 61 -0.96 16.09 -12.55
CA THR A 61 -1.76 16.27 -11.32
C THR A 61 -2.17 14.95 -10.67
N ASP A 62 -2.40 13.90 -11.47
CA ASP A 62 -2.66 12.55 -10.95
C ASP A 62 -1.40 12.03 -10.24
N LEU A 63 -0.22 12.19 -10.85
CA LEU A 63 1.06 11.82 -10.24
C LEU A 63 1.30 12.55 -8.92
N PHE A 64 0.93 13.84 -8.82
CA PHE A 64 1.01 14.58 -7.57
C PHE A 64 0.05 14.01 -6.51
N SER A 65 -1.17 13.65 -6.90
CA SER A 65 -2.14 13.04 -5.98
C SER A 65 -1.68 11.64 -5.52
N GLU A 66 -1.10 10.85 -6.42
CA GLU A 66 -0.49 9.55 -6.12
C GLU A 66 0.72 9.73 -5.18
N MET A 67 1.56 10.75 -5.40
CA MET A 67 2.69 11.11 -4.52
C MET A 67 2.22 11.52 -3.11
N LEU A 68 1.08 12.20 -2.96
CA LEU A 68 0.51 12.48 -1.62
C LEU A 68 0.16 11.19 -0.88
N ALA A 69 -0.37 10.19 -1.58
CA ALA A 69 -0.63 8.89 -0.98
C ALA A 69 0.67 8.15 -0.59
N GLU A 70 1.76 8.31 -1.37
CA GLU A 70 3.10 7.80 -1.02
C GLU A 70 3.72 8.58 0.17
N LEU A 71 3.42 9.87 0.31
CA LEU A 71 3.86 10.69 1.44
C LEU A 71 3.24 10.21 2.76
N ASP A 72 1.97 9.82 2.73
CA ASP A 72 1.25 9.32 3.91
C ASP A 72 1.83 8.02 4.48
N THR A 73 2.70 7.35 3.75
CA THR A 73 3.28 6.05 4.14
C THR A 73 4.64 6.19 4.78
N LEU A 74 5.24 7.38 4.72
CA LEU A 74 6.51 7.68 5.35
C LEU A 74 6.38 7.74 6.87
N ASP A 75 7.50 7.55 7.56
CA ASP A 75 7.58 7.77 9.00
C ASP A 75 7.33 9.25 9.33
N GLU A 76 6.74 9.50 10.50
CA GLU A 76 6.30 10.83 10.92
C GLU A 76 7.39 11.95 10.81
N PRO A 77 8.68 11.69 11.11
CA PRO A 77 9.75 12.66 10.86
C PRO A 77 9.94 12.99 9.38
N ALA A 78 9.99 11.99 8.49
CA ALA A 78 10.16 12.20 7.05
C ALA A 78 8.91 12.81 6.42
N LYS A 79 7.72 12.30 6.79
CA LYS A 79 6.42 12.84 6.36
C LYS A 79 6.34 14.34 6.60
N ARG A 80 6.53 14.80 7.83
CA ARG A 80 6.50 16.25 8.17
C ARG A 80 7.53 17.07 7.40
N ARG A 81 8.72 16.52 7.16
CA ARG A 81 9.77 17.18 6.36
C ARG A 81 9.28 17.45 4.94
N TYR A 82 8.68 16.46 4.28
CA TYR A 82 8.21 16.59 2.90
C TYR A 82 6.86 17.31 2.78
N GLU A 83 5.96 17.20 3.77
CA GLU A 83 4.73 17.99 3.85
C GLU A 83 4.99 19.50 3.78
N SER A 84 6.07 19.96 4.44
CA SER A 84 6.48 21.36 4.39
C SER A 84 6.89 21.87 2.99
N ARG A 85 7.06 20.95 2.02
CA ARG A 85 7.47 21.24 0.64
C ARG A 85 6.34 21.11 -0.38
N LEU A 86 5.15 20.66 0.03
CA LEU A 86 4.01 20.41 -0.87
C LEU A 86 3.59 21.65 -1.67
N SER A 87 3.55 22.83 -1.04
CA SER A 87 3.22 24.08 -1.73
C SER A 87 4.23 24.36 -2.85
N ILE A 88 5.51 24.18 -2.57
CA ILE A 88 6.58 24.44 -3.55
C ILE A 88 6.47 23.48 -4.74
N TRP A 89 6.15 22.21 -4.50
CA TRP A 89 5.97 21.22 -5.57
C TRP A 89 4.69 21.45 -6.38
N TRP A 90 3.62 21.91 -5.73
CA TRP A 90 2.39 22.31 -6.41
C TRP A 90 2.60 23.54 -7.28
N ASP A 91 3.30 24.56 -6.78
CA ASP A 91 3.64 25.76 -7.54
C ASP A 91 4.54 25.40 -8.73
N ALA A 92 5.49 24.50 -8.53
CA ALA A 92 6.31 23.90 -9.59
C ALA A 92 5.48 23.19 -10.68
N LEU A 93 4.34 22.60 -10.33
CA LEU A 93 3.45 21.91 -11.25
C LEU A 93 2.56 22.89 -12.02
N VAL A 94 1.96 23.86 -11.32
CA VAL A 94 0.92 24.75 -11.86
C VAL A 94 1.48 26.05 -12.43
N GLU A 95 2.53 26.61 -11.83
CA GLU A 95 3.15 27.87 -12.22
C GLU A 95 4.70 27.82 -12.20
N PRO A 96 5.35 27.09 -13.15
CA PRO A 96 6.81 27.01 -13.25
C PRO A 96 7.58 28.32 -13.45
N ALA A 97 6.93 29.49 -13.54
CA ALA A 97 7.58 30.78 -13.80
C ALA A 97 8.63 31.12 -12.73
N GLY A 98 8.37 30.70 -11.48
CA GLY A 98 9.29 30.85 -10.35
C GLY A 98 10.57 30.02 -10.46
N TRP A 99 10.71 29.11 -11.44
CA TRP A 99 11.95 28.34 -11.66
C TRP A 99 13.06 29.14 -12.33
N SER A 100 12.71 30.28 -12.92
CA SER A 100 13.66 31.19 -13.56
C SER A 100 14.26 32.22 -12.59
N GLU A 101 13.62 32.40 -11.42
CA GLU A 101 14.12 33.26 -10.37
C GLU A 101 15.09 32.47 -9.46
N PRO A 102 16.27 33.02 -9.12
CA PRO A 102 17.17 32.38 -8.18
C PRO A 102 16.48 32.27 -6.81
N VAL A 103 16.13 31.04 -6.41
CA VAL A 103 15.54 30.77 -5.09
C VAL A 103 16.52 31.27 -4.02
N PRO A 104 16.15 32.22 -3.13
CA PRO A 104 17.11 32.99 -2.35
C PRO A 104 17.88 32.20 -1.28
N ASN A 105 17.64 30.90 -1.11
CA ASN A 105 18.38 30.07 -0.17
C ASN A 105 18.24 28.58 -0.51
N ARG A 106 19.41 27.94 -0.66
CA ARG A 106 19.78 26.52 -0.55
C ARG A 106 18.67 25.45 -0.60
N ASP A 107 18.92 24.48 -1.48
CA ASP A 107 18.20 23.23 -1.78
C ASP A 107 17.17 23.36 -2.91
N ASP A 108 17.43 22.64 -3.99
CA ASP A 108 16.54 22.56 -5.13
C ASP A 108 15.24 21.85 -4.72
N PRO A 109 14.05 22.42 -5.00
CA PRO A 109 12.79 21.76 -4.73
C PRO A 109 12.69 20.36 -5.36
N LEU A 110 13.34 20.14 -6.50
CA LEU A 110 13.38 18.85 -7.18
C LEU A 110 14.32 17.85 -6.47
N ASP A 111 15.41 18.30 -5.85
CA ASP A 111 16.32 17.42 -5.08
C ASP A 111 15.59 16.77 -3.90
N HIS A 112 14.66 17.49 -3.28
CA HIS A 112 13.82 16.92 -2.21
C HIS A 112 12.82 15.90 -2.72
N LEU A 113 12.25 16.14 -3.90
CA LEU A 113 11.32 15.20 -4.53
C LEU A 113 12.06 13.93 -5.00
N ASP A 114 13.29 14.08 -5.50
CA ASP A 114 14.17 12.95 -5.85
C ASP A 114 14.57 12.13 -4.63
N SER A 115 14.96 12.81 -3.54
CA SER A 115 15.23 12.16 -2.26
C SER A 115 14.01 11.44 -1.69
N MET A 116 12.81 12.00 -1.83
CA MET A 116 11.58 11.31 -1.43
C MET A 116 11.34 10.09 -2.32
N ALA A 117 11.56 10.20 -3.62
CA ALA A 117 11.43 9.09 -4.56
C ALA A 117 12.35 7.92 -4.21
N ASP A 118 13.61 8.19 -3.85
CA ASP A 118 14.56 7.16 -3.38
C ASP A 118 14.02 6.39 -2.17
N ILE A 119 13.46 7.10 -1.18
CA ILE A 119 12.90 6.50 0.03
C ILE A 119 11.66 5.66 -0.30
N VAL A 120 10.73 6.21 -1.08
CA VAL A 120 9.49 5.52 -1.47
C VAL A 120 9.80 4.29 -2.32
N GLU A 121 10.78 4.36 -3.23
CA GLU A 121 11.18 3.22 -4.04
C GLU A 121 11.84 2.12 -3.21
N ALA A 122 12.72 2.48 -2.28
CA ALA A 122 13.30 1.52 -1.34
C ALA A 122 12.21 0.81 -0.52
N GLN A 123 11.25 1.58 0.04
CA GLN A 123 10.11 1.04 0.77
C GLN A 123 9.22 0.16 -0.13
N SER A 124 8.97 0.56 -1.37
CA SER A 124 8.18 -0.23 -2.32
C SER A 124 8.84 -1.58 -2.63
N VAL A 125 10.16 -1.64 -2.79
CA VAL A 125 10.89 -2.91 -2.99
C VAL A 125 10.74 -3.82 -1.77
N GLU A 126 10.89 -3.27 -0.57
CA GLU A 126 10.70 -4.02 0.69
C GLU A 126 9.26 -4.52 0.81
N LEU A 127 8.28 -3.66 0.56
CA LEU A 127 6.86 -3.98 0.61
C LEU A 127 6.45 -5.03 -0.42
N ARG A 128 6.96 -4.96 -1.66
CA ARG A 128 6.74 -6.01 -2.68
C ARG A 128 7.34 -7.35 -2.24
N THR A 129 8.53 -7.32 -1.65
CA THR A 129 9.18 -8.51 -1.10
C THR A 129 8.35 -9.11 0.04
N ALA A 130 7.82 -8.27 0.92
CA ALA A 130 6.95 -8.68 2.01
C ALA A 130 5.61 -9.22 1.51
N ALA A 131 5.00 -8.57 0.52
CA ALA A 131 3.78 -9.01 -0.15
C ALA A 131 3.97 -10.38 -0.81
N GLN A 132 5.10 -10.61 -1.49
CA GLN A 132 5.41 -11.92 -2.06
C GLN A 132 5.54 -13.00 -0.98
N LYS A 133 6.24 -12.71 0.12
CA LYS A 133 6.35 -13.65 1.27
C LYS A 133 4.98 -13.95 1.88
N LEU A 134 4.12 -12.95 2.03
CA LEU A 134 2.76 -13.13 2.53
C LEU A 134 1.92 -13.97 1.56
N ARG A 135 2.05 -13.74 0.25
CA ARG A 135 1.40 -14.56 -0.79
C ARG A 135 1.82 -16.03 -0.70
N ASP A 136 3.11 -16.30 -0.57
CA ASP A 136 3.64 -17.67 -0.45
C ASP A 136 3.13 -18.35 0.83
N ALA A 137 3.09 -17.59 1.93
CA ALA A 137 2.54 -18.03 3.21
C ALA A 137 1.05 -18.38 3.10
N LEU A 138 0.24 -17.52 2.48
CA LEU A 138 -1.19 -17.74 2.28
C LEU A 138 -1.49 -18.91 1.35
N THR A 139 -0.70 -19.05 0.28
CA THR A 139 -0.79 -20.21 -0.62
C THR A 139 -0.50 -21.50 0.13
N THR A 140 0.49 -21.48 1.03
CA THR A 140 0.82 -22.61 1.90
C THR A 140 -0.31 -22.89 2.90
N ALA A 141 -0.84 -21.86 3.55
CA ALA A 141 -1.97 -21.97 4.47
C ALA A 141 -3.18 -22.59 3.78
N ARG A 142 -3.55 -22.11 2.58
CA ARG A 142 -4.65 -22.66 1.78
C ARG A 142 -4.48 -24.16 1.55
N ARG A 143 -3.28 -24.60 1.15
CA ARG A 143 -2.96 -26.02 0.95
C ARG A 143 -3.11 -26.83 2.24
N ILE A 144 -2.68 -26.29 3.38
CA ILE A 144 -2.84 -26.95 4.70
C ILE A 144 -4.32 -27.12 5.03
N VAL A 145 -5.16 -26.09 4.80
CA VAL A 145 -6.60 -26.16 5.07
C VAL A 145 -7.28 -27.20 4.18
N VAL A 146 -7.00 -27.20 2.88
CA VAL A 146 -7.53 -28.21 1.95
C VAL A 146 -7.16 -29.62 2.40
N GLN A 147 -5.90 -29.84 2.77
CA GLN A 147 -5.45 -31.15 3.26
C GLN A 147 -6.19 -31.56 4.54
N ALA A 148 -6.33 -30.64 5.50
CA ALA A 148 -7.02 -30.91 6.76
C ALA A 148 -8.51 -31.25 6.59
N VAL A 149 -9.18 -30.62 5.61
CA VAL A 149 -10.56 -30.97 5.24
C VAL A 149 -10.60 -32.38 4.64
N ASN A 150 -9.70 -32.70 3.72
CA ASN A 150 -9.62 -34.03 3.10
C ASN A 150 -9.33 -35.15 4.11
N ASP A 151 -8.52 -34.86 5.12
CA ASP A 151 -8.15 -35.79 6.19
C ASP A 151 -9.23 -35.89 7.29
N GLY A 152 -10.29 -35.08 7.21
CA GLY A 152 -11.36 -35.02 8.22
C GLY A 152 -10.95 -34.38 9.55
N GLU A 153 -9.79 -33.69 9.59
CA GLU A 153 -9.33 -32.93 10.76
C GLU A 153 -10.17 -31.65 10.97
N VAL A 154 -10.77 -31.13 9.89
CA VAL A 154 -11.59 -29.92 9.89
C VAL A 154 -12.90 -30.19 9.16
N GLU A 155 -14.00 -29.68 9.71
CA GLU A 155 -15.31 -29.72 9.07
C GLU A 155 -15.28 -28.97 7.73
N GLU A 156 -15.87 -29.55 6.68
CA GLU A 156 -15.89 -28.98 5.32
C GLU A 156 -16.40 -27.53 5.28
N SER A 157 -17.47 -27.24 6.04
CA SER A 157 -18.05 -25.90 6.11
C SER A 157 -17.09 -24.86 6.72
N ALA A 158 -16.32 -25.26 7.74
CA ALA A 158 -15.32 -24.44 8.39
C ALA A 158 -14.10 -24.25 7.47
N GLY A 159 -13.64 -25.33 6.83
CA GLY A 159 -12.54 -25.29 5.87
C GLY A 159 -12.84 -24.38 4.67
N SER A 160 -14.05 -24.46 4.09
CA SER A 160 -14.47 -23.59 2.98
C SER A 160 -14.39 -22.12 3.36
N ARG A 161 -14.93 -21.73 4.53
CA ARG A 161 -14.88 -20.34 4.99
C ARG A 161 -13.45 -19.82 5.18
N LEU A 162 -12.56 -20.67 5.68
CA LEU A 162 -11.16 -20.28 5.87
C LEU A 162 -10.43 -20.14 4.53
N ILE A 163 -10.73 -21.00 3.55
CA ILE A 163 -10.23 -20.87 2.18
C ILE A 163 -10.73 -19.57 1.55
N ASP A 164 -12.01 -19.22 1.71
CA ASP A 164 -12.58 -17.98 1.18
C ASP A 164 -11.88 -16.73 1.76
N LEU A 165 -11.58 -16.74 3.06
CA LEU A 165 -10.82 -15.66 3.71
C LEU A 165 -9.39 -15.55 3.14
N ILE A 166 -8.71 -16.69 2.92
CA ILE A 166 -7.37 -16.71 2.34
C ILE A 166 -7.39 -16.22 0.88
N ASP A 167 -8.35 -16.68 0.09
CA ASP A 167 -8.48 -16.33 -1.33
C ASP A 167 -8.82 -14.84 -1.49
N ARG A 168 -9.63 -14.28 -0.59
CA ARG A 168 -9.87 -12.83 -0.52
C ARG A 168 -8.58 -12.06 -0.25
N LEU A 169 -7.77 -12.48 0.72
CA LEU A 169 -6.51 -11.81 1.04
C LEU A 169 -5.49 -11.91 -0.11
N LEU A 170 -5.41 -13.06 -0.78
CA LEU A 170 -4.59 -13.23 -1.98
C LEU A 170 -5.03 -12.28 -3.11
N HIS A 171 -6.34 -12.13 -3.32
CA HIS A 171 -6.87 -11.19 -4.30
C HIS A 171 -6.47 -9.74 -3.99
N GLU A 172 -6.53 -9.32 -2.72
CA GLU A 172 -6.10 -7.98 -2.29
C GLU A 172 -4.60 -7.74 -2.49
N ILE A 173 -3.76 -8.77 -2.32
CA ILE A 173 -2.31 -8.69 -2.60
C ILE A 173 -2.03 -8.56 -4.10
N ASP A 174 -2.83 -9.24 -4.92
CA ASP A 174 -2.66 -9.31 -6.36
C ASP A 174 -3.26 -8.11 -7.12
N ASP A 175 -4.05 -7.27 -6.46
CA ASP A 175 -4.67 -6.10 -7.07
C ASP A 175 -3.64 -4.96 -7.28
N PRO A 176 -3.22 -4.67 -8.52
CA PRO A 176 -2.21 -3.66 -8.80
C PRO A 176 -2.73 -2.22 -8.58
N GLN A 177 -4.05 -2.03 -8.45
CA GLN A 177 -4.65 -0.72 -8.17
C GLN A 177 -4.70 -0.42 -6.67
N LYS A 178 -4.62 -1.44 -5.82
CA LYS A 178 -4.50 -1.25 -4.38
C LYS A 178 -3.04 -1.14 -4.05
N SER A 179 -2.64 0.05 -3.60
CA SER A 179 -1.25 0.27 -3.25
C SER A 179 -0.83 -0.73 -2.16
N VAL A 180 0.41 -1.23 -2.26
CA VAL A 180 0.99 -2.15 -1.26
C VAL A 180 0.94 -1.57 0.15
N PHE A 181 0.71 -0.27 0.27
CA PHE A 181 0.52 0.45 1.52
C PHE A 181 -0.80 0.13 2.24
N ARG A 182 -1.85 -0.36 1.54
CA ARG A 182 -3.09 -0.85 2.18
C ARG A 182 -2.97 -2.27 2.74
N LEU A 183 -1.87 -2.96 2.45
CA LEU A 183 -1.69 -4.35 2.82
C LEU A 183 -1.68 -4.55 4.35
N LYS A 184 -1.27 -3.52 5.11
CA LYS A 184 -1.34 -3.53 6.58
C LYS A 184 -2.78 -3.59 7.10
N ASP A 185 -3.68 -2.77 6.57
CA ASP A 185 -5.09 -2.73 6.99
C ASP A 185 -5.82 -4.01 6.61
N VAL A 186 -5.54 -4.52 5.41
CA VAL A 186 -6.09 -5.78 4.92
C VAL A 186 -5.58 -6.95 5.77
N ALA A 187 -4.30 -6.98 6.11
CA ALA A 187 -3.72 -7.98 7.00
C ALA A 187 -4.33 -7.93 8.42
N ALA A 188 -4.54 -6.73 8.96
CA ALA A 188 -5.17 -6.55 10.28
C ALA A 188 -6.62 -7.06 10.30
N THR A 189 -7.39 -6.75 9.24
CA THR A 189 -8.77 -7.25 9.09
C THR A 189 -8.79 -8.78 9.02
N PHE A 190 -7.89 -9.37 8.24
CA PHE A 190 -7.76 -10.83 8.14
C PHE A 190 -7.43 -11.47 9.49
N LEU A 191 -6.53 -10.88 10.28
CA LEU A 191 -6.21 -11.38 11.63
C LEU A 191 -7.43 -11.33 12.55
N GLY A 192 -8.24 -10.27 12.47
CA GLY A 192 -9.50 -10.17 13.19
C GLY A 192 -10.49 -11.27 12.79
N ASP A 193 -10.71 -11.48 11.49
CA ASP A 193 -11.59 -12.53 10.96
C ASP A 193 -11.11 -13.93 11.38
N LEU A 194 -9.79 -14.16 11.33
CA LEU A 194 -9.17 -15.42 11.73
C LEU A 194 -9.34 -15.69 13.24
N GLN A 195 -9.27 -14.65 14.07
CA GLN A 195 -9.53 -14.75 15.50
C GLN A 195 -11.00 -15.11 15.78
N ILE A 196 -11.95 -14.45 15.12
CA ILE A 196 -13.38 -14.77 15.24
C ILE A 196 -13.65 -16.21 14.82
N PHE A 197 -13.00 -16.65 13.74
CA PHE A 197 -13.08 -18.03 13.26
C PHE A 197 -12.55 -19.03 14.31
N LEU A 198 -11.39 -18.75 14.91
CA LEU A 198 -10.78 -19.57 15.96
C LEU A 198 -11.69 -19.75 17.18
N ILE A 199 -12.38 -18.68 17.59
CA ILE A 199 -13.32 -18.72 18.71
C ILE A 199 -14.52 -19.62 18.37
N ARG A 200 -14.96 -19.61 17.12
CA ARG A 200 -16.14 -20.37 16.66
C ARG A 200 -15.86 -21.85 16.41
N TYR A 201 -14.62 -22.21 16.08
CA TYR A 201 -14.22 -23.58 15.70
C TYR A 201 -13.00 -24.07 16.49
N PRO A 202 -13.12 -24.30 17.82
CA PRO A 202 -11.99 -24.70 18.67
C PRO A 202 -11.36 -26.04 18.29
N GLN A 203 -12.12 -26.94 17.65
CA GLN A 203 -11.62 -28.21 17.12
C GLN A 203 -10.57 -28.03 16.00
N ALA A 204 -10.59 -26.89 15.30
CA ALA A 204 -9.67 -26.60 14.22
C ALA A 204 -8.34 -25.98 14.70
N VAL A 205 -8.14 -25.78 16.02
CA VAL A 205 -6.99 -25.07 16.60
C VAL A 205 -5.64 -25.68 16.19
N GLY A 206 -5.52 -27.01 16.01
CA GLY A 206 -4.27 -27.65 15.59
C GLY A 206 -3.88 -27.40 14.12
N VAL A 207 -4.87 -27.19 13.25
CA VAL A 207 -4.65 -26.82 11.84
C VAL A 207 -4.49 -25.31 11.72
N LEU A 208 -5.30 -24.57 12.49
CA LEU A 208 -5.26 -23.13 12.55
C LEU A 208 -3.95 -22.62 13.16
N SER A 209 -3.35 -23.28 14.15
CA SER A 209 -2.05 -22.86 14.69
C SER A 209 -0.95 -22.88 13.62
N ARG A 210 -1.00 -23.83 12.69
CA ARG A 210 -0.08 -23.93 11.53
C ARG A 210 -0.35 -22.81 10.50
N VAL A 211 -1.62 -22.55 10.21
CA VAL A 211 -2.07 -21.46 9.32
C VAL A 211 -1.72 -20.09 9.90
N VAL A 212 -2.09 -19.84 11.15
CA VAL A 212 -1.82 -18.63 11.91
C VAL A 212 -0.32 -18.40 12.07
N GLY A 213 0.46 -19.44 12.38
CA GLY A 213 1.93 -19.36 12.42
C GLY A 213 2.52 -18.88 11.09
N THR A 214 2.04 -19.46 10.00
CA THR A 214 2.52 -19.15 8.65
C THR A 214 2.12 -17.73 8.23
N VAL A 215 0.87 -17.34 8.46
CA VAL A 215 0.35 -16.03 8.08
C VAL A 215 0.87 -14.92 8.98
N ILE A 216 0.94 -15.12 10.30
CA ILE A 216 1.53 -14.10 11.19
C ILE A 216 3.00 -13.90 10.87
N VAL A 217 3.80 -14.92 10.55
CA VAL A 217 5.18 -14.68 10.11
C VAL A 217 5.20 -13.79 8.86
N GLY A 218 4.32 -14.04 7.87
CA GLY A 218 4.20 -13.19 6.68
C GLY A 218 3.79 -11.74 7.01
N ILE A 219 2.80 -11.57 7.89
CA ILE A 219 2.30 -10.24 8.31
C ILE A 219 3.31 -9.52 9.19
N THR A 220 4.01 -10.20 10.10
CA THR A 220 5.03 -9.59 10.93
C THR A 220 6.21 -9.13 10.06
N VAL A 221 6.60 -9.88 9.03
CA VAL A 221 7.60 -9.38 8.05
C VAL A 221 7.12 -8.10 7.37
N LEU A 222 5.81 -7.94 7.16
CA LEU A 222 5.19 -6.77 6.55
C LEU A 222 5.14 -5.55 7.49
N ILE A 223 4.94 -5.78 8.79
CA ILE A 223 4.75 -4.72 9.78
C ILE A 223 6.08 -4.32 10.44
N ASP A 224 6.88 -5.32 10.83
CA ASP A 224 8.16 -5.16 11.51
C ASP A 224 9.08 -6.38 11.23
N PRO A 225 10.00 -6.26 10.25
CA PRO A 225 10.89 -7.35 9.88
C PRO A 225 11.87 -7.75 11.00
N VAL A 226 12.13 -6.88 11.99
CA VAL A 226 12.97 -7.19 13.15
C VAL A 226 12.20 -8.07 14.15
N ALA A 227 10.94 -7.73 14.42
CA ALA A 227 10.06 -8.57 15.24
C ALA A 227 9.81 -9.94 14.59
N ALA A 228 9.76 -10.00 13.25
CA ALA A 228 9.48 -11.22 12.50
C ALA A 228 10.50 -12.34 12.73
N ALA A 229 11.79 -12.00 12.90
CA ALA A 229 12.85 -12.99 13.13
C ALA A 229 12.67 -13.74 14.46
N GLY A 230 12.27 -13.02 15.52
CA GLY A 230 11.96 -13.63 16.82
C GLY A 230 10.71 -14.52 16.77
N LEU A 231 9.70 -14.05 16.03
CA LEU A 231 8.41 -14.73 15.87
C LEU A 231 8.52 -16.02 15.04
N ALA A 232 9.26 -15.99 13.93
CA ALA A 232 9.51 -17.16 13.09
C ALA A 232 10.25 -18.27 13.88
N SER A 233 11.20 -17.89 14.73
CA SER A 233 11.94 -18.82 15.60
C SER A 233 11.03 -19.48 16.65
N ALA A 234 10.10 -18.70 17.24
CA ALA A 234 9.13 -19.21 18.22
C ALA A 234 8.08 -20.17 17.62
N VAL A 235 7.64 -19.89 16.38
CA VAL A 235 6.74 -20.76 15.59
C VAL A 235 7.45 -22.06 15.23
N ALA A 236 8.69 -22.00 14.73
CA ALA A 236 9.48 -23.18 14.39
C ALA A 236 9.75 -24.10 15.60
N ALA A 237 9.85 -23.53 16.81
CA ALA A 237 10.04 -24.28 18.04
C ALA A 237 8.75 -24.95 18.58
N GLY A 238 7.59 -24.79 17.92
CA GLY A 238 6.31 -25.33 18.39
C GLY A 238 5.82 -24.73 19.71
N SER A 239 6.37 -23.58 20.11
CA SER A 239 6.17 -22.96 21.43
C SER A 239 4.99 -21.97 21.48
N TRP A 240 4.15 -21.99 20.45
CA TRP A 240 3.07 -21.03 20.24
C TRP A 240 1.72 -21.62 20.64
N THR A 241 1.25 -21.24 21.83
CA THR A 241 -0.09 -21.52 22.33
C THR A 241 -1.06 -20.47 21.83
N ALA A 242 -2.36 -20.79 21.76
CA ALA A 242 -3.41 -19.83 21.41
C ALA A 242 -3.35 -18.55 22.25
N ASP A 243 -3.00 -18.67 23.55
CA ASP A 243 -2.82 -17.52 24.45
C ASP A 243 -1.66 -16.61 24.04
N ARG A 244 -0.57 -17.16 23.50
CA ARG A 244 0.56 -16.36 23.00
C ARG A 244 0.28 -15.70 21.65
N ILE A 245 -0.54 -16.33 20.81
CA ILE A 245 -1.04 -15.74 19.56
C ILE A 245 -1.90 -14.51 19.90
N LEU A 246 -2.83 -14.65 20.85
CA LEU A 246 -3.69 -13.56 21.30
C LEU A 246 -2.89 -12.41 21.94
N ALA A 247 -1.92 -12.73 22.81
CA ALA A 247 -1.07 -11.73 23.46
C ALA A 247 -0.09 -11.00 22.51
N SER A 248 0.27 -11.60 21.37
CA SER A 248 1.14 -10.97 20.37
C SER A 248 0.38 -10.15 19.32
N ALA A 249 -0.93 -10.38 19.16
CA ALA A 249 -1.81 -9.57 18.34
C ALA A 249 -2.30 -8.28 19.06
N GLU A 250 -2.30 -8.28 20.39
CA GLU A 250 -2.74 -7.16 21.25
C GLU A 250 -2.16 -5.77 20.89
N PRO A 251 -0.86 -5.59 20.57
CA PRO A 251 -0.33 -4.26 20.21
C PRO A 251 -0.72 -3.78 18.80
N VAL A 252 -1.18 -4.68 17.92
CA VAL A 252 -1.59 -4.35 16.52
C VAL A 252 -3.08 -4.00 16.44
N MET A 253 -3.87 -4.44 17.41
CA MET A 253 -5.33 -4.44 17.39
C MET A 253 -6.08 -3.20 17.94
N PRO A 254 -5.53 -2.28 18.75
CA PRO A 254 -6.37 -1.32 19.48
C PRO A 254 -7.05 -0.28 18.59
N LYS A 255 -6.62 -0.09 17.33
CA LYS A 255 -7.27 0.82 16.38
C LYS A 255 -8.22 0.14 15.38
N ALA A 256 -8.03 -1.14 15.07
CA ALA A 256 -8.85 -1.83 14.07
C ALA A 256 -10.26 -2.13 14.59
N LEU A 257 -10.38 -2.52 15.86
CA LEU A 257 -11.66 -2.88 16.48
C LEU A 257 -12.60 -1.68 16.72
N GLU A 258 -12.06 -0.47 16.97
CA GLU A 258 -12.88 0.74 17.13
C GLU A 258 -13.58 1.15 15.80
N SER A 259 -12.98 0.85 14.66
CA SER A 259 -13.54 1.19 13.33
C SER A 259 -14.56 0.18 12.80
N GLY A 260 -14.48 -1.09 13.22
CA GLY A 260 -15.37 -2.16 12.78
C GLY A 260 -16.64 -2.29 13.64
N ALA A 261 -16.50 -2.14 14.97
CA ALA A 261 -17.61 -2.34 15.91
C ALA A 261 -18.72 -1.28 15.81
N THR A 262 -18.40 -0.08 15.31
CA THR A 262 -19.38 0.99 15.08
C THR A 262 -20.30 0.72 13.89
N ARG A 263 -19.90 -0.13 12.93
CA ARG A 263 -20.65 -0.33 11.68
C ARG A 263 -21.76 -1.39 11.76
N GLU A 264 -21.69 -2.33 12.69
CA GLU A 264 -22.75 -3.35 12.87
C GLU A 264 -23.87 -2.89 13.81
N LEU A 265 -23.61 -1.95 14.74
CA LEU A 265 -24.62 -1.48 15.70
C LEU A 265 -25.60 -0.45 15.14
N GLU A 266 -25.30 0.21 14.01
CA GLU A 266 -26.22 1.20 13.39
C GLU A 266 -27.23 0.58 12.41
N SER A 267 -27.11 -0.71 12.06
CA SER A 267 -27.99 -1.36 11.06
C SER A 267 -29.26 -2.03 11.63
N GLY A 268 -29.47 -1.97 12.96
CA GLY A 268 -30.49 -2.76 13.67
C GLY A 268 -31.70 -2.02 14.24
N SER A 269 -31.90 -0.74 13.93
CA SER A 269 -33.01 0.06 14.49
C SER A 269 -33.90 0.64 13.39
N GLY A 270 -34.64 -0.23 12.70
CA GLY A 270 -35.73 0.16 11.79
C GLY A 270 -37.07 -0.30 12.37
N ASP A 271 -37.75 0.62 13.06
CA ASP A 271 -39.11 0.46 13.58
C ASP A 271 -40.09 0.00 12.50
N SER A 272 -40.86 -1.04 12.82
CA SER A 272 -42.02 -1.47 12.04
C SER A 272 -43.23 -0.68 12.54
N GLU A 273 -43.63 0.35 11.79
CA GLU A 273 -44.85 1.10 12.05
C GLU A 273 -46.04 0.37 11.43
N GLU A 274 -46.77 -0.32 12.30
CA GLU A 274 -48.07 -0.95 12.07
C GLU A 274 -49.11 0.15 11.78
N THR A 275 -49.65 0.18 10.57
CA THR A 275 -50.76 1.08 10.19
C THR A 275 -52.02 0.25 9.98
N ASP A 276 -52.91 0.31 10.97
CA ASP A 276 -54.32 -0.06 10.85
C ASP A 276 -55.12 1.22 10.54
N SER A 277 -55.71 1.29 9.34
CA SER A 277 -56.89 2.11 8.98
C SER A 277 -57.43 1.69 7.61
#